data_AF-A0ABC9TKK8-F1
#
_entry.id   AF-A0ABC9TKK8-F1
#
_cell.length_a   1.000
_cell.length_b   1.000
_cell.length_c   1.000
_cell.angle_alpha   90.00
_cell.angle_beta   90.00
_cell.angle_gamma   90.00
#
_symmetry.space_group_name_H-M   'P 1'
#
loop_
_entity.id
_entity.type
_entity.pdbx_description
1 polymer ?
#
loop_
_entity_poly.entity_id
_entity_poly.type
_entity_poly.pdbx_seq_one_letter_code
_entity_poly.pdbx_strand_id
1 'polypeptide(L)'
;SYARDEAKESSDIDFLVGTTGLPEKYRWSVYSDFFDELKEAVEHEIDLVELEAFEQPIDSEYQKEFYDTMMKEKVKVFEREK
;
A
#
# COMPACT_ATOMS: atom_id res chain seq x y z
N SER A 1 -8.35 3.54 6.83
CA SER A 1 -9.71 3.44 7.47
C SER A 1 -10.64 2.44 6.78
N TYR A 2 -10.57 2.33 5.44
CA TYR A 2 -11.33 1.37 4.63
C TYR A 2 -11.17 -0.09 5.07
N ALA A 3 -9.95 -0.52 5.39
CA ALA A 3 -9.68 -1.89 5.84
C ALA A 3 -10.38 -2.28 7.16
N ARG A 4 -10.89 -1.30 7.92
CA ARG A 4 -11.59 -1.50 9.20
C ARG A 4 -13.10 -1.24 9.11
N ASP A 5 -13.65 -0.99 7.92
CA ASP A 5 -15.05 -0.58 7.72
C ASP A 5 -15.44 0.73 8.46
N GLU A 6 -14.46 1.61 8.72
CA GLU A 6 -14.63 2.88 9.46
C GLU A 6 -14.53 4.11 8.54
N ALA A 7 -14.37 3.91 7.23
CA ALA A 7 -14.19 4.98 6.27
C ALA A 7 -15.43 5.88 6.16
N LYS A 8 -15.17 7.17 5.92
CA LYS A 8 -16.19 8.17 5.55
C LYS A 8 -16.02 8.51 4.07
N GLU A 9 -17.01 9.20 3.49
CA GLU A 9 -16.94 9.71 2.12
C GLU A 9 -15.71 10.60 1.87
N SER A 10 -15.26 11.32 2.90
CA SER A 10 -14.06 12.16 2.82
C SER A 10 -12.76 11.44 3.19
N SER A 11 -12.78 10.12 3.37
CA SER A 11 -11.58 9.34 3.71
C SER A 11 -10.80 8.97 2.46
N ASP A 12 -9.48 9.09 2.58
CA ASP A 12 -8.49 8.53 1.68
C ASP A 12 -8.43 6.99 1.78
N ILE A 13 -7.89 6.36 0.73
CA ILE A 13 -7.65 4.92 0.67
C ILE A 13 -6.15 4.63 0.77
N ASP A 14 -5.76 3.90 1.81
CA ASP A 14 -4.41 3.39 2.00
C ASP A 14 -4.18 2.10 1.21
N PHE A 15 -3.25 2.11 0.26
CA PHE A 15 -2.83 0.92 -0.50
C PHE A 15 -1.43 0.45 -0.11
N LEU A 16 -1.34 -0.83 0.26
CA LEU A 16 -0.07 -1.55 0.39
C LEU A 16 0.17 -2.36 -0.89
N VAL A 17 1.28 -2.07 -1.60
CA VAL A 17 1.68 -2.77 -2.82
C VAL A 17 2.95 -3.57 -2.58
N GLY A 18 2.92 -4.86 -2.90
CA GLY A 18 4.13 -5.67 -2.97
C GLY A 18 4.74 -5.60 -4.37
N THR A 19 6.00 -5.15 -4.46
CA THR A 19 6.77 -5.11 -5.71
C THR A 19 7.76 -6.25 -5.85
N THR A 20 7.73 -7.21 -4.91
CA THR A 20 8.58 -8.40 -4.90
C THR A 20 8.52 -9.13 -6.25
N GLY A 21 9.69 -9.29 -6.88
CA GLY A 21 9.82 -9.96 -8.18
C GLY A 21 9.55 -9.08 -9.39
N LEU A 22 9.16 -7.80 -9.21
CA LEU A 22 9.13 -6.84 -10.30
C LEU A 22 10.56 -6.40 -10.65
N PRO A 23 10.94 -6.39 -11.95
CA PRO A 23 12.17 -5.75 -12.38
C PRO A 23 12.20 -4.27 -11.96
N GLU A 24 13.36 -3.77 -11.53
CA GLU A 24 13.55 -2.40 -11.01
C GLU A 24 12.97 -1.33 -11.93
N LYS A 25 13.13 -1.48 -13.25
CA LYS A 25 12.58 -0.57 -14.26
C LYS A 25 11.05 -0.42 -14.20
N TYR A 26 10.33 -1.38 -13.63
CA TYR A 26 8.87 -1.35 -13.46
C TYR A 26 8.45 -0.90 -12.05
N ARG A 27 9.36 -0.81 -11.07
CA ARG A 27 9.02 -0.24 -9.76
C ARG A 27 8.61 1.22 -9.88
N TRP A 28 9.28 1.98 -10.75
CA TRP A 28 8.89 3.37 -11.04
C TRP A 28 7.47 3.49 -11.60
N SER A 29 7.01 2.51 -12.38
CA SER A 29 5.64 2.49 -12.93
C SER A 29 4.56 2.34 -11.85
N VAL A 30 4.91 1.81 -10.66
CA VAL A 30 3.98 1.75 -9.52
C VAL A 30 3.64 3.15 -9.02
N TYR A 31 4.61 4.07 -9.04
CA TYR A 31 4.46 5.45 -8.61
C TYR A 31 4.11 6.42 -9.75
N SER A 32 3.98 5.94 -10.98
CA SER A 32 3.49 6.73 -12.12
C SER A 32 2.14 6.20 -12.59
N ASP A 33 2.12 5.40 -13.64
CA ASP A 33 0.95 5.06 -14.42
C ASP A 33 -0.04 4.28 -13.56
N PHE A 34 0.46 3.34 -12.74
CA PHE A 34 -0.40 2.57 -11.84
C PHE A 34 -1.03 3.43 -10.74
N PHE A 35 -0.29 4.39 -10.18
CA PHE A 35 -0.82 5.29 -9.15
C PHE A 35 -1.93 6.17 -9.73
N ASP A 36 -1.70 6.76 -10.91
CA ASP A 36 -2.68 7.62 -11.58
C ASP A 36 -3.93 6.83 -11.99
N GLU A 37 -3.76 5.65 -12.60
CA GLU A 37 -4.86 4.76 -12.97
C GLU A 37 -5.68 4.31 -11.75
N LEU A 38 -5.01 3.97 -10.64
CA LEU A 38 -5.68 3.56 -9.41
C LEU A 38 -6.48 4.72 -8.81
N LYS A 39 -5.89 5.92 -8.76
CA LYS A 39 -6.55 7.13 -8.26
C LYS A 39 -7.79 7.49 -9.09
N GLU A 40 -7.70 7.40 -10.41
CA GLU A 40 -8.84 7.61 -11.31
C GLU A 40 -9.93 6.55 -11.09
N ALA A 41 -9.56 5.28 -10.92
CA ALA A 41 -10.51 4.19 -10.76
C ALA A 41 -11.29 4.23 -9.43
N VAL A 42 -10.67 4.70 -8.35
CA VAL A 42 -11.33 4.75 -7.03
C VAL A 42 -12.06 6.05 -6.76
N GLU A 43 -11.84 7.09 -7.56
CA GLU A 43 -12.43 8.44 -7.39
C GLU A 43 -12.23 9.04 -5.98
N HIS A 44 -11.18 8.64 -5.27
CA HIS A 44 -10.81 9.12 -3.93
C HIS A 44 -9.32 9.49 -3.89
N GLU A 45 -8.92 10.28 -2.90
CA GLU A 45 -7.50 10.42 -2.57
C GLU A 45 -6.94 9.06 -2.13
N ILE A 46 -5.69 8.79 -2.52
CA ILE A 46 -5.02 7.53 -2.20
C ILE A 46 -3.63 7.82 -1.65
N ASP A 47 -3.23 7.00 -0.68
CA ASP A 47 -1.85 6.87 -0.25
C ASP A 47 -1.34 5.50 -0.68
N LEU A 48 -0.14 5.46 -1.29
CA LEU A 48 0.45 4.23 -1.79
C LEU A 48 1.80 3.98 -1.12
N VAL A 49 1.95 2.79 -0.53
CA VAL A 49 3.15 2.38 0.20
C VAL A 49 3.62 1.01 -0.30
N GLU A 50 4.90 0.92 -0.64
CA GLU A 50 5.55 -0.36 -0.94
C GLU A 50 5.75 -1.17 0.35
N LEU A 51 5.36 -2.45 0.34
CA LEU A 51 5.64 -3.37 1.45
C LEU A 51 7.15 -3.52 1.70
N GLU A 52 7.95 -3.45 0.63
CA GLU A 52 9.39 -3.58 0.67
C GLU A 52 10.08 -2.39 1.35
N ALA A 53 9.39 -1.25 1.52
CA ALA A 53 9.91 -0.13 2.30
C ALA A 53 10.15 -0.49 3.78
N PHE A 54 9.51 -1.57 4.26
CA PHE A 54 9.64 -2.07 5.63
C PHE A 54 10.64 -3.22 5.78
N GLU A 55 11.31 -3.66 4.70
CA GLU A 55 12.34 -4.71 4.75
C GLU A 55 13.71 -4.19 5.22
N GLN A 56 13.92 -2.88 5.18
CA GLN A 56 15.09 -2.20 5.76
C GLN A 56 15.04 -2.30 7.29
N PRO A 57 16.18 -2.26 8.01
CA PRO A 57 16.18 -2.45 9.45
C PRO A 57 15.21 -1.47 10.13
N ILE A 58 14.22 -2.05 10.80
CA ILE A 58 13.31 -1.35 11.69
C ILE A 58 14.13 -0.92 12.90
N ASP A 59 14.69 0.29 12.83
CA ASP A 59 15.62 0.80 13.83
C ASP A 59 14.93 1.46 15.03
N SER A 60 13.59 1.54 15.02
CA SER A 60 12.81 2.10 16.13
C SER A 60 11.60 1.24 16.54
N GLU A 61 11.28 1.27 17.82
CA GLU A 61 10.09 0.61 18.38
C GLU A 61 8.79 1.11 17.70
N TYR A 62 8.72 2.39 17.37
CA TYR A 62 7.61 2.99 16.64
C TYR A 62 7.40 2.37 15.25
N GLN A 63 8.46 2.21 14.46
CA GLN A 63 8.36 1.59 13.14
C GLN A 63 7.91 0.13 13.23
N LYS A 64 8.30 -0.59 14.29
CA LYS A 64 7.87 -1.96 14.54
C LYS A 64 6.37 -2.02 14.85
N GLU A 65 5.91 -1.20 15.78
CA GLU A 65 4.48 -1.13 16.14
C GLU A 65 3.61 -0.72 14.95
N PHE A 66 4.10 0.21 14.12
CA PHE A 66 3.43 0.62 12.91
C PHE A 66 3.33 -0.52 11.90
N TYR A 67 4.43 -1.23 11.64
CA TYR A 67 4.44 -2.42 10.78
C TYR A 67 3.49 -3.51 11.28
N ASP A 68 3.56 -3.86 12.56
CA ASP A 68 2.70 -4.89 13.17
C ASP A 68 1.21 -4.50 13.06
N THR A 69 0.88 -3.23 13.27
CA THR A 69 -0.47 -2.70 13.09
C THR A 69 -0.94 -2.83 11.65
N MET A 70 -0.15 -2.36 10.67
CA MET A 70 -0.51 -2.47 9.25
C MET A 70 -0.70 -3.92 8.81
N MET A 71 0.22 -4.82 9.21
CA MET A 71 0.14 -6.22 8.83
C MET A 71 -1.05 -6.95 9.44
N LYS A 72 -1.50 -6.52 10.62
CA LYS A 72 -2.70 -7.02 11.29
C LYS A 72 -3.99 -6.50 10.66
N GLU A 73 -4.02 -5.24 10.24
CA GLU A 73 -5.24 -4.57 9.77
C GLU A 73 -5.47 -4.70 8.25
N LYS A 74 -4.42 -4.96 7.46
CA LYS A 74 -4.55 -5.00 6.00
C LYS A 74 -5.55 -6.05 5.51
N VAL A 75 -6.30 -5.67 4.49
CA VAL A 75 -7.19 -6.57 3.74
C VAL A 75 -6.58 -6.86 2.38
N LYS A 76 -6.54 -8.13 1.98
CA LYS A 76 -6.03 -8.52 0.66
C LYS A 76 -7.08 -8.19 -0.42
N VAL A 77 -6.73 -7.29 -1.32
CA VAL A 77 -7.60 -6.85 -2.43
C VAL A 77 -7.27 -7.52 -3.76
N PHE A 78 -5.99 -7.82 -4.01
CA PHE A 78 -5.52 -8.45 -5.25
C PHE A 78 -4.24 -9.26 -4.99
N GLU A 79 -4.08 -10.36 -5.73
CA GLU A 79 -2.86 -11.15 -5.77
C GLU A 79 -2.74 -11.72 -7.19
N ARG A 80 -1.61 -11.46 -7.86
CA ARG A 80 -1.38 -11.98 -9.21
C ARG A 80 -1.15 -13.49 -9.13
N GLU A 81 -1.95 -14.26 -9.85
CA GLU A 81 -1.75 -15.71 -10.00
C GLU A 81 -0.41 -15.99 -10.72
N LYS A 82 0.27 -17.06 -10.29
CA LYS A 82 1.60 -17.46 -10.78
C LYS A 82 1.54 -18.08 -12.17
#